data_AF-A0AAW0JTW1-F1
#
_entry.id   AF-A0AAW0JTW1-F1
#
_cell.length_a   1.000
_cell.length_b   1.000
_cell.length_c   1.000
_cell.angle_alpha   90.00
_cell.angle_beta   90.00
_cell.angle_gamma   90.00
#
_symmetry.space_group_name_H-M   'P 1'
#
loop_
_entity.id
_entity.type
_entity.pdbx_description
1 polymer ?
#
loop_
_entity_poly.entity_id
_entity_poly.type
_entity_poly.pdbx_seq_one_letter_code
_entity_poly.pdbx_strand_id
1 'polypeptide(L)'
;MAQESASPKFTCVDDFYSAVFDEKEAWIFFDVMDEKCAEELQLQEALMGCVIDSRLVNKEASSSLILPSSPKIQAILPTPEAEPTKEAGESSHSFCEICVEKKDRDEMFKIKGCVHSFCSDCIGKHVATKIQDSITIVCCPGLDCNGVLEIDACRAVLPKDVFERWDKALCEELFGSQRFYCPYKDCSAMLLNDNEEGEAIRESECPFCHRLFCAQCSLPWHSGVDCEEFQRLNEDEKERDDLIFRELAKEKKWMRCPHCKYHVERTDGCLHITCRCAFEFCYGCGAQWTNDHGGCQRD
;
A
#
# COMPACT_ATOMS: atom_id res chain seq x y z
N MET A 1 11.25 -35.23 63.95
CA MET A 1 12.45 -35.67 63.23
C MET A 1 12.24 -35.22 61.80
N ALA A 2 12.70 -34.02 61.39
CA ALA A 2 14.10 -33.59 61.20
C ALA A 2 14.76 -34.41 60.07
N GLN A 3 15.42 -33.85 59.04
CA GLN A 3 16.08 -32.54 58.84
C GLN A 3 15.65 -31.93 57.45
N GLU A 4 15.64 -30.62 57.15
CA GLU A 4 16.79 -29.70 56.90
C GLU A 4 17.87 -30.28 55.97
N SER A 5 18.55 -29.56 55.07
CA SER A 5 18.37 -28.25 54.39
C SER A 5 19.50 -28.13 53.34
N ALA A 6 19.38 -27.27 52.30
CA ALA A 6 20.50 -26.48 51.72
C ALA A 6 20.15 -25.83 50.37
N SER A 7 20.38 -24.53 50.27
CA SER A 7 20.54 -23.79 49.00
C SER A 7 22.03 -23.43 48.80
N PRO A 8 22.50 -23.28 47.56
CA PRO A 8 23.54 -22.32 47.23
C PRO A 8 22.91 -21.18 46.40
N LYS A 9 22.77 -19.97 46.94
CA LYS A 9 23.83 -18.93 47.01
C LYS A 9 24.33 -18.50 45.63
N PHE A 10 23.76 -17.40 45.15
CA PHE A 10 24.41 -16.46 44.25
C PHE A 10 25.77 -16.03 44.84
N THR A 11 26.80 -16.00 43.99
CA THR A 11 28.00 -15.18 44.20
C THR A 11 28.40 -14.55 42.86
N CYS A 12 28.34 -13.22 42.82
CA CYS A 12 28.94 -12.43 41.75
C CYS A 12 30.48 -12.51 41.86
N VAL A 13 31.16 -12.73 40.74
CA VAL A 13 32.53 -12.28 40.47
C VAL A 13 32.56 -11.86 39.00
N ASP A 14 32.68 -10.55 38.76
CA ASP A 14 33.08 -10.01 37.46
C ASP A 14 34.51 -10.45 37.13
N ASP A 15 34.82 -10.68 35.85
CA ASP A 15 35.77 -9.82 35.12
C ASP A 15 36.15 -10.35 33.72
N PHE A 16 36.22 -9.40 32.78
CA PHE A 16 37.10 -9.35 31.60
C PHE A 16 37.15 -10.55 30.62
N TYR A 17 36.48 -10.36 29.48
CA TYR A 17 37.22 -10.39 28.20
C TYR A 17 36.63 -9.39 27.19
N SER A 18 37.28 -8.23 27.06
CA SER A 18 36.99 -7.21 26.05
C SER A 18 38.05 -7.20 24.95
N ALA A 19 37.69 -6.66 23.79
CA ALA A 19 38.45 -6.61 22.53
C ALA A 19 38.63 -7.99 21.84
N VAL A 20 38.39 -8.12 20.54
CA VAL A 20 38.49 -7.08 19.48
C VAL A 20 37.20 -7.00 18.65
N PHE A 21 36.59 -5.83 18.60
CA PHE A 21 35.74 -5.40 17.49
C PHE A 21 36.41 -4.18 16.85
N ASP A 22 36.47 -4.15 15.52
CA ASP A 22 37.16 -3.10 14.78
C ASP A 22 36.20 -1.89 14.61
N GLU A 23 36.40 -0.84 15.41
CA GLU A 23 35.44 0.27 15.57
C GLU A 23 35.29 1.16 14.32
N LYS A 24 36.07 0.91 13.26
CA LYS A 24 36.16 1.79 12.08
C LYS A 24 35.05 1.60 11.06
N GLU A 25 34.55 0.38 10.86
CA GLU A 25 33.56 0.10 9.81
C GLU A 25 32.15 0.57 10.20
N ALA A 26 31.85 0.68 11.49
CA ALA A 26 30.56 1.17 11.99
C ALA A 26 30.37 2.69 11.80
N TRP A 27 31.45 3.47 11.86
CA TRP A 27 31.39 4.93 11.69
C TRP A 27 31.11 5.34 10.24
N ILE A 28 31.70 4.63 9.28
CA ILE A 28 31.55 4.92 7.84
C ILE A 28 30.10 4.75 7.38
N PHE A 29 29.35 3.80 7.96
CA PHE A 29 27.93 3.62 7.62
C PHE A 29 27.01 4.68 8.28
N PHE A 30 27.39 5.21 9.45
CA PHE A 30 26.59 6.22 10.15
C PHE A 30 26.73 7.61 9.52
N ASP A 31 27.96 8.04 9.17
CA ASP A 31 28.20 9.36 8.55
C ASP A 31 27.49 9.52 7.19
N VAL A 32 27.41 8.45 6.38
CA VAL A 32 26.76 8.47 5.05
C VAL A 32 25.22 8.61 5.13
N MET A 33 24.62 8.24 6.26
CA MET A 33 23.17 8.42 6.48
C MET A 33 22.81 9.84 6.88
N ASP A 34 23.65 10.53 7.64
CA ASP A 34 23.35 11.86 8.20
C ASP A 34 23.49 12.98 7.15
N GLU A 35 24.49 12.90 6.25
CA GLU A 35 24.71 13.91 5.20
C GLU A 35 23.53 13.97 4.21
N LYS A 36 22.99 12.83 3.79
CA LYS A 36 21.79 12.76 2.92
C LYS A 36 20.51 13.19 3.63
N CYS A 37 20.39 12.93 4.93
CA CYS A 37 19.24 13.36 5.72
C CYS A 37 19.18 14.89 5.85
N ALA A 38 20.35 15.54 5.99
CA ALA A 38 20.47 16.99 6.04
C ALA A 38 20.09 17.70 4.72
N GLU A 39 20.39 17.10 3.56
CA GLU A 39 20.03 17.67 2.25
C GLU A 39 18.51 17.60 1.97
N GLU A 40 17.85 16.48 2.32
CA GLU A 40 16.40 16.32 2.11
C GLU A 40 15.58 17.29 2.99
N LEU A 41 16.00 17.52 4.24
CA LEU A 41 15.36 18.49 5.13
C LEU A 41 15.44 19.92 4.58
N GLN A 42 16.59 20.32 4.02
CA GLN A 42 16.75 21.65 3.40
C GLN A 42 15.87 21.82 2.15
N LEU A 43 15.65 20.76 1.38
CA LEU A 43 14.75 20.77 0.22
C LEU A 43 13.28 20.97 0.65
N GLN A 44 12.83 20.29 1.69
CA GLN A 44 11.47 20.43 2.22
C GLN A 44 11.22 21.82 2.83
N GLU A 45 12.19 22.40 3.54
CA GLU A 45 12.10 23.77 4.05
C GLU A 45 12.01 24.80 2.91
N ALA A 46 12.81 24.65 1.86
CA ALA A 46 12.77 25.53 0.68
C ALA A 46 11.43 25.47 -0.06
N LEU A 47 10.86 24.26 -0.24
CA LEU A 47 9.54 24.07 -0.84
C LEU A 47 8.42 24.69 0.01
N MET A 48 8.52 24.59 1.34
CA MET A 48 7.55 25.15 2.28
C MET A 48 7.59 26.69 2.30
N GLY A 49 8.76 27.31 2.10
CA GLY A 49 8.90 28.76 1.90
C GLY A 49 8.15 29.28 0.68
N CYS A 50 8.29 28.62 -0.47
CA CYS A 50 7.63 29.01 -1.74
C CYS A 50 6.08 29.04 -1.66
N VAL A 51 5.49 28.24 -0.78
CA VAL A 51 4.02 28.19 -0.58
C VAL A 51 3.50 29.36 0.27
N ILE A 52 4.36 30.04 1.03
CA ILE A 52 3.98 31.19 1.87
C ILE A 52 3.99 32.49 1.06
N ASP A 53 5.01 32.73 0.22
CA ASP A 53 5.07 33.93 -0.64
C ASP A 53 3.90 33.99 -1.65
N SER A 54 3.53 32.85 -2.24
CA SER A 54 2.40 32.73 -3.17
C SER A 54 1.02 32.95 -2.50
N ARG A 55 0.95 32.95 -1.16
CA ARG A 55 -0.27 33.28 -0.39
C ARG A 55 -0.37 34.75 0.05
N LEU A 56 0.72 35.50 0.02
CA LEU A 56 0.71 36.94 0.33
C LEU A 56 0.30 37.79 -0.87
N VAL A 57 0.72 37.41 -2.09
CA VAL A 57 0.36 38.14 -3.32
C VAL A 57 -1.15 38.05 -3.64
N ASN A 58 -1.80 36.93 -3.33
CA ASN A 58 -3.21 36.69 -3.66
C ASN A 58 -4.23 37.38 -2.73
N LYS A 59 -3.80 38.20 -1.75
CA LYS A 59 -4.70 38.78 -0.74
C LYS A 59 -5.11 40.25 -0.99
N GLU A 60 -4.50 40.92 -1.96
CA GLU A 60 -4.76 42.34 -2.29
C GLU A 60 -5.80 42.54 -3.41
N ALA A 61 -6.19 41.48 -4.15
CA ALA A 61 -7.03 41.56 -5.35
C ALA A 61 -8.50 41.19 -5.12
N SER A 62 -9.21 41.86 -4.19
CA SER A 62 -10.68 41.78 -4.08
C SER A 62 -11.29 42.95 -3.29
N SER A 63 -11.73 44.01 -3.99
CA SER A 63 -12.77 44.93 -3.52
C SER A 63 -13.32 45.83 -4.65
N SER A 64 -14.63 45.71 -4.92
CA SER A 64 -15.52 46.76 -5.48
C SER A 64 -15.26 47.21 -6.96
N LEU A 65 -16.25 47.57 -7.79
CA LEU A 65 -17.39 48.47 -7.59
C LEU A 65 -18.62 48.14 -8.49
N ILE A 66 -19.72 48.87 -8.26
CA ILE A 66 -21.08 48.69 -8.84
C ILE A 66 -21.39 49.75 -9.95
N LEU A 67 -22.23 49.36 -10.92
CA LEU A 67 -23.12 50.08 -11.89
C LEU A 67 -23.25 51.64 -11.85
N PRO A 68 -23.58 52.36 -12.97
CA PRO A 68 -24.91 52.26 -13.64
C PRO A 68 -25.04 52.64 -15.16
N SER A 69 -26.29 52.81 -15.61
CA SER A 69 -26.85 52.88 -17.00
C SER A 69 -26.89 54.29 -17.66
N SER A 70 -27.45 54.58 -18.86
CA SER A 70 -28.39 53.81 -19.73
C SER A 70 -28.27 53.96 -21.29
N PRO A 71 -28.87 54.95 -22.01
CA PRO A 71 -29.65 54.56 -23.21
C PRO A 71 -29.37 55.29 -24.55
N LYS A 72 -29.87 54.72 -25.67
CA LYS A 72 -30.30 55.46 -26.89
C LYS A 72 -31.33 54.67 -27.73
N ILE A 73 -32.14 55.39 -28.52
CA ILE A 73 -33.50 55.02 -29.01
C ILE A 73 -33.64 55.11 -30.55
N GLN A 74 -34.71 54.46 -31.09
CA GLN A 74 -35.40 54.58 -32.41
C GLN A 74 -34.94 53.64 -33.56
N ALA A 75 -35.78 53.22 -34.54
CA ALA A 75 -37.15 53.64 -34.93
C ALA A 75 -38.05 52.57 -35.65
N ILE A 76 -39.36 52.57 -35.33
CA ILE A 76 -40.58 52.52 -36.21
C ILE A 76 -40.86 51.33 -37.19
N LEU A 77 -41.87 50.51 -36.82
CA LEU A 77 -43.13 50.03 -37.49
C LEU A 77 -43.29 49.92 -39.05
N PRO A 78 -44.29 49.16 -39.61
CA PRO A 78 -45.54 48.67 -38.98
C PRO A 78 -45.95 47.17 -39.18
N THR A 79 -47.03 46.78 -38.49
CA THR A 79 -47.76 45.49 -38.54
C THR A 79 -48.74 45.37 -39.74
N PRO A 80 -49.38 44.20 -39.93
CA PRO A 80 -50.77 44.06 -39.44
C PRO A 80 -51.05 42.77 -38.65
N GLU A 81 -52.27 42.68 -38.10
CA GLU A 81 -52.66 41.86 -36.95
C GLU A 81 -53.31 40.51 -37.30
N ALA A 82 -53.13 39.48 -36.44
CA ALA A 82 -54.10 38.40 -36.20
C ALA A 82 -53.78 37.62 -34.90
N GLU A 83 -54.59 37.81 -33.87
CA GLU A 83 -54.72 36.94 -32.67
C GLU A 83 -55.58 35.68 -32.99
N PRO A 84 -55.70 34.63 -32.13
CA PRO A 84 -55.16 34.47 -30.78
C PRO A 84 -54.49 33.11 -30.46
N THR A 85 -53.72 33.03 -29.37
CA THR A 85 -53.90 32.00 -28.31
C THR A 85 -53.05 32.30 -27.07
N LYS A 86 -53.58 31.95 -25.88
CA LYS A 86 -52.88 32.01 -24.60
C LYS A 86 -52.02 30.76 -24.38
N GLU A 87 -51.12 30.86 -23.39
CA GLU A 87 -50.47 29.84 -22.51
C GLU A 87 -48.97 30.19 -22.46
N ALA A 88 -48.44 30.92 -21.46
CA ALA A 88 -48.31 30.57 -20.03
C ALA A 88 -47.36 29.38 -19.75
N GLY A 89 -46.05 29.65 -19.80
CA GLY A 89 -45.01 28.79 -19.21
C GLY A 89 -44.46 27.71 -20.14
N GLU A 90 -43.20 27.85 -20.55
CA GLU A 90 -42.43 26.77 -21.17
C GLU A 90 -42.24 25.64 -20.15
N SER A 91 -43.08 24.60 -20.22
CA SER A 91 -43.07 23.54 -19.22
C SER A 91 -41.77 22.71 -19.33
N SER A 92 -40.86 22.88 -18.37
CA SER A 92 -39.50 22.33 -18.33
C SER A 92 -39.43 20.85 -17.96
N HIS A 93 -40.29 20.03 -18.56
CA HIS A 93 -40.42 18.60 -18.26
C HIS A 93 -40.05 17.76 -19.49
N SER A 94 -39.63 16.52 -19.24
CA SER A 94 -39.36 15.50 -20.28
C SER A 94 -39.91 14.14 -19.86
N PHE A 95 -40.08 13.23 -20.82
CA PHE A 95 -40.55 11.88 -20.55
C PHE A 95 -39.36 10.93 -20.37
N CYS A 96 -39.45 10.02 -19.40
CA CYS A 96 -38.49 8.93 -19.26
C CYS A 96 -38.91 7.73 -20.13
N GLU A 97 -38.01 7.24 -20.99
CA GLU A 97 -38.29 6.12 -21.90
C GLU A 97 -38.50 4.77 -21.19
N ILE A 98 -38.13 4.62 -19.91
CA ILE A 98 -38.27 3.37 -19.13
C ILE A 98 -39.63 3.29 -18.42
N CYS A 99 -40.01 4.32 -17.66
CA CYS A 99 -41.29 4.33 -16.93
C CYS A 99 -42.43 5.05 -17.67
N VAL A 100 -42.13 5.77 -18.75
CA VAL A 100 -43.09 6.57 -19.55
C VAL A 100 -43.76 7.70 -18.74
N GLU A 101 -43.19 8.06 -17.59
CA GLU A 101 -43.63 9.18 -16.76
C GLU A 101 -43.06 10.52 -17.24
N LYS A 102 -43.83 11.60 -17.06
CA LYS A 102 -43.38 12.99 -17.21
C LYS A 102 -42.64 13.41 -15.94
N LYS A 103 -41.39 13.86 -16.08
CA LYS A 103 -40.46 14.20 -14.99
C LYS A 103 -39.88 15.59 -15.21
N ASP A 104 -39.47 16.25 -14.14
CA ASP A 104 -38.80 17.55 -14.23
C ASP A 104 -37.38 17.40 -14.77
N ARG A 105 -36.83 18.47 -15.36
CA ARG A 105 -35.45 18.47 -15.90
C ARG A 105 -34.40 18.04 -14.87
N ASP A 106 -34.60 18.38 -13.61
CA ASP A 106 -33.65 18.08 -12.52
C ASP A 106 -33.75 16.61 -12.04
N GLU A 107 -34.87 15.94 -12.34
CA GLU A 107 -35.05 14.49 -12.09
C GLU A 107 -34.50 13.62 -13.24
N MET A 108 -34.06 14.22 -14.35
CA MET A 108 -33.70 13.53 -15.58
C MET A 108 -32.17 13.50 -15.78
N PHE A 109 -31.62 12.29 -15.80
CA PHE A 109 -30.20 12.04 -15.99
C PHE A 109 -29.86 11.79 -17.46
N LYS A 110 -28.92 12.56 -17.99
CA LYS A 110 -28.39 12.39 -19.34
C LYS A 110 -27.03 11.69 -19.30
N ILE A 111 -26.94 10.55 -19.98
CA ILE A 111 -25.73 9.72 -20.01
C ILE A 111 -24.71 10.34 -20.99
N LYS A 112 -23.44 10.43 -20.56
CA LYS A 112 -22.35 10.89 -21.43
C LYS A 112 -22.07 9.87 -22.53
N GLY A 113 -21.71 10.33 -23.72
CA GLY A 113 -21.42 9.45 -24.86
C GLY A 113 -22.65 8.92 -25.61
N CYS A 114 -23.88 9.27 -25.22
CA CYS A 114 -25.08 8.99 -26.00
C CYS A 114 -26.12 10.13 -25.91
N VAL A 115 -27.27 9.95 -26.58
CA VAL A 115 -28.37 10.93 -26.59
C VAL A 115 -29.48 10.61 -25.57
N HIS A 116 -29.46 9.42 -24.97
CA HIS A 116 -30.53 8.92 -24.10
C HIS A 116 -30.56 9.65 -22.74
N SER A 117 -31.77 9.80 -22.21
CA SER A 117 -32.02 10.41 -20.91
C SER A 117 -33.14 9.68 -20.18
N PHE A 118 -32.94 9.41 -18.89
CA PHE A 118 -33.87 8.63 -18.07
C PHE A 118 -34.00 9.27 -16.69
N CYS A 119 -35.10 9.04 -15.98
CA CYS A 119 -35.25 9.61 -14.64
C CYS A 119 -34.31 8.93 -13.63
N SER A 120 -33.98 9.68 -12.58
CA SER A 120 -33.17 9.24 -11.43
C SER A 120 -33.63 7.90 -10.88
N ASP A 121 -34.94 7.72 -10.67
CA ASP A 121 -35.56 6.47 -10.18
C ASP A 121 -35.21 5.25 -11.06
N CYS A 122 -35.27 5.42 -12.38
CA CYS A 122 -35.03 4.35 -13.34
C CYS A 122 -33.53 4.04 -13.47
N ILE A 123 -32.67 5.05 -13.45
CA ILE A 123 -31.21 4.87 -13.40
C ILE A 123 -30.80 4.18 -12.10
N GLY A 124 -31.36 4.61 -10.97
CA GLY A 124 -31.14 3.98 -9.65
C GLY A 124 -31.48 2.50 -9.64
N LYS A 125 -32.65 2.13 -10.16
CA LYS A 125 -33.09 0.72 -10.28
C LYS A 125 -32.25 -0.08 -11.28
N HIS A 126 -31.85 0.51 -12.40
CA HIS A 126 -31.00 -0.14 -13.41
C HIS A 126 -29.61 -0.44 -12.84
N VAL A 127 -28.94 0.57 -12.27
CA VAL A 127 -27.64 0.40 -11.60
C VAL A 127 -27.76 -0.63 -10.49
N ALA A 128 -28.73 -0.50 -9.58
CA ALA A 128 -28.91 -1.45 -8.48
C ALA A 128 -29.08 -2.91 -8.95
N THR A 129 -29.83 -3.13 -10.04
CA THR A 129 -29.97 -4.46 -10.66
C THR A 129 -28.65 -4.94 -11.25
N LYS A 130 -27.91 -4.09 -11.98
CA LYS A 130 -26.61 -4.47 -12.55
C LYS A 130 -25.56 -4.82 -11.50
N ILE A 131 -25.47 -4.07 -10.40
CA ILE A 131 -24.56 -4.41 -9.30
C ILE A 131 -25.00 -5.71 -8.61
N GLN A 132 -26.31 -5.96 -8.52
CA GLN A 132 -26.84 -7.22 -7.97
C GLN A 132 -26.53 -8.44 -8.85
N ASP A 133 -26.39 -8.25 -10.16
CA ASP A 133 -25.92 -9.24 -11.14
C ASP A 133 -24.37 -9.33 -11.22
N SER A 134 -23.64 -8.66 -10.31
CA SER A 134 -22.17 -8.53 -10.32
C SER A 134 -21.58 -7.85 -11.58
N ILE A 135 -22.35 -6.97 -12.22
CA ILE A 135 -21.91 -6.18 -13.39
C ILE A 135 -21.54 -4.76 -12.93
N THR A 136 -20.25 -4.50 -12.83
CA THR A 136 -19.64 -3.21 -12.43
C THR A 136 -19.64 -2.16 -13.54
N ILE A 137 -19.40 -2.57 -14.79
CA ILE A 137 -19.46 -1.70 -15.97
C ILE A 137 -20.91 -1.56 -16.43
N VAL A 138 -21.59 -0.53 -15.94
CA VAL A 138 -23.01 -0.29 -16.23
C VAL A 138 -23.18 0.48 -17.55
N CYS A 139 -23.66 -0.20 -18.58
CA CYS A 139 -24.05 0.43 -19.84
C CYS A 139 -25.43 1.12 -19.77
N CYS A 140 -25.65 2.04 -20.70
CA CYS A 140 -26.88 2.77 -20.95
C CYS A 140 -28.10 1.83 -21.10
N PRO A 141 -29.25 2.10 -20.45
CA PRO A 141 -30.48 1.31 -20.64
C PRO A 141 -31.08 1.37 -22.05
N GLY A 142 -30.72 2.38 -22.85
CA GLY A 142 -31.24 2.56 -24.21
C GLY A 142 -30.86 1.41 -25.15
N LEU A 143 -31.78 1.05 -26.04
CA LEU A 143 -31.61 -0.05 -27.00
C LEU A 143 -30.36 0.17 -27.87
N ASP A 144 -29.59 -0.91 -28.08
CA ASP A 144 -28.35 -0.94 -28.86
C ASP A 144 -27.33 0.17 -28.51
N CYS A 145 -27.31 0.62 -27.24
CA CYS A 145 -26.47 1.73 -26.79
C CYS A 145 -25.25 1.28 -25.97
N ASN A 146 -24.05 1.59 -26.47
CA ASN A 146 -22.77 1.39 -25.76
C ASN A 146 -22.30 2.58 -24.91
N GLY A 147 -23.17 3.56 -24.61
CA GLY A 147 -22.83 4.63 -23.65
C GLY A 147 -22.63 4.04 -22.26
N VAL A 148 -21.54 4.37 -21.57
CA VAL A 148 -21.22 3.86 -20.22
C VAL A 148 -21.63 4.90 -19.17
N LEU A 149 -22.21 4.45 -18.06
CA LEU A 149 -22.49 5.34 -16.92
C LEU A 149 -21.21 5.53 -16.10
N GLU A 150 -20.71 6.76 -16.05
CA GLU A 150 -19.63 7.15 -15.13
C GLU A 150 -20.19 7.25 -13.69
N ILE A 151 -19.56 6.57 -12.74
CA ILE A 151 -20.02 6.55 -11.34
C ILE A 151 -20.08 7.96 -10.72
N ASP A 152 -19.08 8.81 -10.95
CA ASP A 152 -19.06 10.19 -10.41
C ASP A 152 -20.19 11.06 -10.98
N ALA A 153 -20.54 10.90 -12.25
CA ALA A 153 -21.69 11.59 -12.84
C ALA A 153 -23.02 11.12 -12.20
N CYS A 154 -23.07 9.86 -11.77
CA CYS A 154 -24.24 9.27 -11.13
C CYS A 154 -24.37 9.61 -9.63
N ARG A 155 -23.33 10.15 -8.98
CA ARG A 155 -23.27 10.45 -7.53
C ARG A 155 -24.43 11.32 -7.03
N ALA A 156 -24.88 12.30 -7.81
CA ALA A 156 -25.96 13.20 -7.43
C ALA A 156 -27.37 12.63 -7.67
N VAL A 157 -27.48 11.50 -8.39
CA VAL A 157 -28.72 10.95 -8.94
C VAL A 157 -29.09 9.61 -8.32
N LEU A 158 -28.09 8.82 -7.91
CA LEU A 158 -28.29 7.51 -7.30
C LEU A 158 -28.68 7.62 -5.81
N PRO A 159 -29.54 6.73 -5.32
CA PRO A 159 -29.67 6.47 -3.90
C PRO A 159 -28.31 6.14 -3.27
N LYS A 160 -28.03 6.70 -2.09
CA LYS A 160 -26.73 6.58 -1.42
C LYS A 160 -26.28 5.13 -1.25
N ASP A 161 -27.18 4.23 -0.89
CA ASP A 161 -26.91 2.80 -0.71
C ASP A 161 -26.60 2.06 -2.01
N VAL A 162 -27.13 2.53 -3.15
CA VAL A 162 -26.82 2.00 -4.49
C VAL A 162 -25.46 2.49 -4.93
N PHE A 163 -25.17 3.78 -4.71
CA PHE A 163 -23.86 4.37 -4.98
C PHE A 163 -22.75 3.67 -4.18
N GLU A 164 -22.89 3.54 -2.86
CA GLU A 164 -21.90 2.89 -1.99
C GLU A 164 -21.68 1.41 -2.35
N ARG A 165 -22.71 0.70 -2.80
CA ARG A 165 -22.57 -0.68 -3.31
C ARG A 165 -21.82 -0.76 -4.63
N TRP A 166 -22.07 0.18 -5.55
CA TRP A 166 -21.37 0.23 -6.84
C TRP A 166 -19.89 0.62 -6.67
N ASP A 167 -19.63 1.67 -5.89
CA ASP A 167 -18.30 2.16 -5.53
C ASP A 167 -17.45 1.04 -4.91
N LYS A 168 -18.02 0.34 -3.91
CA LYS A 168 -17.39 -0.84 -3.30
C LYS A 168 -17.11 -1.95 -4.32
N ALA A 169 -18.06 -2.28 -5.19
CA ALA A 169 -17.88 -3.35 -6.18
C ALA A 169 -16.78 -3.03 -7.20
N LEU A 170 -16.70 -1.78 -7.68
CA LEU A 170 -15.60 -1.31 -8.53
C LEU A 170 -14.26 -1.39 -7.78
N CYS A 171 -14.19 -0.95 -6.53
CA CYS A 171 -12.97 -1.08 -5.74
C CYS A 171 -12.56 -2.55 -5.55
N GLU A 172 -13.51 -3.46 -5.32
CA GLU A 172 -13.26 -4.90 -5.17
C GLU A 172 -12.80 -5.55 -6.48
N GLU A 173 -13.31 -5.15 -7.63
CA GLU A 173 -12.84 -5.63 -8.93
C GLU A 173 -11.43 -5.12 -9.28
N LEU A 174 -11.17 -3.82 -9.08
CA LEU A 174 -9.88 -3.19 -9.41
C LEU A 174 -8.74 -3.65 -8.48
N PHE A 175 -9.01 -3.71 -7.17
CA PHE A 175 -7.96 -3.91 -6.16
C PHE A 175 -8.04 -5.25 -5.44
N GLY A 176 -9.09 -6.07 -5.63
CA GLY A 176 -9.37 -7.25 -4.80
C GLY A 176 -8.23 -8.27 -4.71
N SER A 177 -7.50 -8.47 -5.81
CA SER A 177 -6.31 -9.34 -5.90
C SER A 177 -5.01 -8.70 -5.39
N GLN A 178 -4.99 -7.37 -5.28
CA GLN A 178 -3.83 -6.57 -4.84
C GLN A 178 -3.89 -6.23 -3.34
N ARG A 179 -5.01 -6.51 -2.65
CA ARG A 179 -5.15 -6.23 -1.21
C ARG A 179 -4.46 -7.30 -0.38
N PHE A 180 -3.62 -6.87 0.54
CA PHE A 180 -3.07 -7.71 1.60
C PHE A 180 -3.07 -6.94 2.94
N TYR A 181 -2.59 -7.55 4.00
CA TYR A 181 -2.53 -6.94 5.33
C TYR A 181 -1.12 -6.96 5.87
N CYS A 182 -0.77 -5.94 6.65
CA CYS A 182 0.48 -5.89 7.41
C CYS A 182 0.59 -7.14 8.30
N PRO A 183 1.69 -7.92 8.22
CA PRO A 183 1.82 -9.19 8.96
C PRO A 183 1.93 -9.03 10.47
N TYR A 184 2.25 -7.81 10.93
CA TYR A 184 2.39 -7.51 12.35
C TYR A 184 1.01 -7.32 12.99
N LYS A 185 0.67 -8.19 13.96
CA LYS A 185 -0.67 -8.31 14.59
C LYS A 185 -1.14 -7.07 15.37
N ASP A 186 -0.20 -6.23 15.76
CA ASP A 186 -0.41 -4.93 16.42
C ASP A 186 -0.68 -3.78 15.43
N CYS A 187 -0.44 -4.00 14.13
CA CYS A 187 -0.75 -3.06 13.07
C CYS A 187 -1.92 -3.56 12.21
N SER A 188 -1.75 -4.71 11.54
CA SER A 188 -2.73 -5.32 10.62
C SER A 188 -3.42 -4.36 9.64
N ALA A 189 -2.76 -3.26 9.28
CA ALA A 189 -3.27 -2.29 8.32
C ALA A 189 -3.45 -2.94 6.94
N MET A 190 -4.50 -2.54 6.22
CA MET A 190 -4.71 -2.96 4.84
C MET A 190 -3.73 -2.24 3.92
N LEU A 191 -3.09 -2.99 3.04
CA LEU A 191 -2.09 -2.53 2.08
C LEU A 191 -2.53 -2.92 0.67
N LEU A 192 -2.14 -2.13 -0.32
CA LEU A 192 -2.32 -2.41 -1.74
C LEU A 192 -0.96 -2.69 -2.36
N ASN A 193 -0.90 -3.68 -3.25
CA ASN A 193 0.27 -3.95 -4.07
C ASN A 193 0.10 -3.19 -5.41
N ASP A 194 0.77 -2.05 -5.53
CA ASP A 194 0.76 -1.13 -6.68
C ASP A 194 1.77 -1.50 -7.78
N ASN A 195 2.37 -2.69 -7.67
CA ASN A 195 3.37 -3.19 -8.61
C ASN A 195 2.74 -3.68 -9.94
N GLU A 196 2.50 -2.72 -10.83
CA GLU A 196 1.97 -2.96 -12.18
C GLU A 196 2.99 -3.63 -13.12
N GLU A 197 4.29 -3.47 -12.87
CA GLU A 197 5.37 -3.88 -13.78
C GLU A 197 5.90 -5.32 -13.54
N GLY A 198 5.46 -5.97 -12.46
CA GLY A 198 5.74 -7.38 -12.20
C GLY A 198 7.17 -7.68 -11.75
N GLU A 199 7.96 -6.66 -11.41
CA GLU A 199 9.25 -6.86 -10.74
C GLU A 199 9.02 -7.54 -9.39
N ALA A 200 9.78 -8.60 -9.07
CA ALA A 200 9.47 -9.42 -7.91
C ALA A 200 9.96 -8.80 -6.58
N ILE A 201 9.44 -7.62 -6.22
CA ILE A 201 9.74 -6.88 -4.99
C ILE A 201 9.55 -7.81 -3.79
N ARG A 202 10.65 -8.09 -3.07
CA ARG A 202 10.65 -8.88 -1.85
C ARG A 202 10.55 -8.00 -0.62
N GLU A 203 11.41 -7.01 -0.52
CA GLU A 203 11.50 -6.11 0.63
C GLU A 203 10.51 -4.95 0.47
N SER A 204 9.71 -4.68 1.50
CA SER A 204 8.79 -3.54 1.50
C SER A 204 8.54 -3.04 2.92
N GLU A 205 8.37 -1.74 3.10
CA GLU A 205 8.08 -1.12 4.39
C GLU A 205 6.58 -0.90 4.56
N CYS A 206 6.03 -1.18 5.74
CA CYS A 206 4.63 -0.86 6.03
C CYS A 206 4.48 0.65 6.35
N PRO A 207 3.74 1.45 5.55
CA PRO A 207 3.60 2.90 5.76
C PRO A 207 2.86 3.31 7.04
N PHE A 208 2.28 2.35 7.78
CA PHE A 208 1.56 2.59 9.04
C PHE A 208 2.38 2.27 10.29
N CYS A 209 3.38 1.39 10.20
CA CYS A 209 4.18 0.97 11.36
C CYS A 209 5.69 0.91 11.11
N HIS A 210 6.14 1.34 9.92
CA HIS A 210 7.55 1.49 9.53
C HIS A 210 8.41 0.23 9.74
N ARG A 211 7.78 -0.94 9.67
CA ARG A 211 8.44 -2.25 9.76
C ARG A 211 8.47 -2.90 8.39
N LEU A 212 9.65 -3.40 8.04
CA LEU A 212 9.89 -4.18 6.84
C LEU A 212 9.12 -5.50 6.88
N PHE A 213 8.57 -5.91 5.74
CA PHE A 213 7.93 -7.20 5.54
C PHE A 213 8.30 -7.76 4.16
N CYS A 214 8.05 -9.06 3.95
CA CYS A 214 8.23 -9.67 2.65
C CYS A 214 6.92 -9.57 1.82
N ALA A 215 6.91 -8.78 0.75
CA ALA A 215 5.73 -8.57 -0.08
C ALA A 215 5.28 -9.83 -0.85
N GLN A 216 6.21 -10.74 -1.18
CA GLN A 216 5.88 -12.00 -1.87
C GLN A 216 5.08 -12.98 -0.99
N CYS A 217 5.40 -13.11 0.28
CA CYS A 217 4.77 -14.09 1.19
C CYS A 217 3.88 -13.45 2.26
N SER A 218 3.83 -12.12 2.34
CA SER A 218 3.10 -11.35 3.36
C SER A 218 3.44 -11.78 4.80
N LEU A 219 4.73 -11.96 5.08
CA LEU A 219 5.28 -12.29 6.42
C LEU A 219 6.28 -11.22 6.88
N PRO A 220 6.65 -11.17 8.18
CA PRO A 220 7.70 -10.27 8.67
C PRO A 220 9.00 -10.43 7.87
N TRP A 221 9.80 -9.35 7.75
CA TRP A 221 10.99 -9.38 6.91
C TRP A 221 12.02 -10.42 7.37
N HIS A 222 12.59 -11.14 6.40
CA HIS A 222 13.47 -12.27 6.64
C HIS A 222 14.66 -12.25 5.65
N SER A 223 15.60 -11.32 5.89
CA SER A 223 16.88 -11.26 5.18
C SER A 223 17.64 -12.59 5.25
N GLY A 224 18.45 -12.87 4.25
CA GLY A 224 19.30 -14.07 4.20
C GLY A 224 18.59 -15.40 3.93
N VAL A 225 17.26 -15.47 4.04
CA VAL A 225 16.48 -16.71 3.81
C VAL A 225 15.42 -16.52 2.73
N ASP A 226 15.20 -17.57 1.94
CA ASP A 226 14.07 -17.59 1.00
C ASP A 226 12.74 -17.80 1.75
N CYS A 227 11.63 -17.54 1.07
CA CYS A 227 10.29 -17.60 1.68
C CYS A 227 9.92 -19.03 2.14
N GLU A 228 10.43 -20.08 1.49
CA GLU A 228 10.16 -21.46 1.87
C GLU A 228 11.02 -21.91 3.06
N GLU A 229 12.30 -21.48 3.11
CA GLU A 229 13.19 -21.68 4.26
C GLU A 229 12.59 -21.02 5.49
N PHE A 230 12.15 -19.76 5.39
CA PHE A 230 11.52 -19.03 6.49
C PHE A 230 10.23 -19.70 7.01
N GLN A 231 9.36 -20.18 6.11
CA GLN A 231 8.15 -20.91 6.50
C GLN A 231 8.45 -22.24 7.21
N ARG A 232 9.59 -22.88 6.91
CA ARG A 232 10.04 -24.13 7.53
C ARG A 232 10.73 -23.95 8.89
N LEU A 233 11.03 -22.72 9.31
CA LEU A 233 11.60 -22.43 10.64
C LEU A 233 10.56 -22.66 11.75
N ASN A 234 11.06 -23.04 12.93
CA ASN A 234 10.26 -23.02 14.16
C ASN A 234 9.99 -21.57 14.60
N GLU A 235 8.98 -21.30 15.42
CA GLU A 235 8.67 -19.94 15.87
C GLU A 235 9.85 -19.29 16.61
N ASP A 236 10.56 -20.04 17.45
CA ASP A 236 11.77 -19.59 18.15
C ASP A 236 12.87 -19.13 17.17
N GLU A 237 13.00 -19.81 16.03
CA GLU A 237 14.00 -19.50 14.97
C GLU A 237 13.59 -18.34 14.06
N LYS A 238 12.38 -17.78 14.22
CA LYS A 238 11.86 -16.63 13.45
C LYS A 238 12.02 -15.30 14.20
N GLU A 239 12.57 -15.31 15.41
CA GLU A 239 12.88 -14.08 16.11
C GLU A 239 13.90 -13.24 15.32
N ARG A 240 13.76 -11.90 15.41
CA ARG A 240 14.57 -10.94 14.64
C ARG A 240 16.07 -11.20 14.81
N ASP A 241 16.50 -11.40 16.05
CA ASP A 241 17.91 -11.53 16.40
C ASP A 241 18.49 -12.84 15.85
N ASP A 242 17.69 -13.91 15.82
CA ASP A 242 18.03 -15.21 15.25
C ASP A 242 18.17 -15.16 13.71
N LEU A 243 17.33 -14.36 13.03
CA LEU A 243 17.46 -14.10 11.59
C LEU A 243 18.70 -13.27 11.27
N ILE A 244 18.97 -12.21 12.03
CA ILE A 244 20.19 -11.38 11.89
C ILE A 244 21.44 -12.22 12.12
N PHE A 245 21.47 -13.03 13.18
CA PHE A 245 22.57 -13.94 13.46
C PHE A 245 22.78 -14.98 12.35
N ARG A 246 21.69 -15.50 11.76
CA ARG A 246 21.74 -16.45 10.64
C ARG A 246 22.27 -15.81 9.35
N GLU A 247 21.95 -14.54 9.10
CA GLU A 247 22.52 -13.80 7.96
C GLU A 247 24.02 -13.49 8.18
N LEU A 248 24.41 -13.02 9.36
CA LEU A 248 25.82 -12.84 9.72
C LEU A 248 26.61 -14.16 9.58
N ALA A 249 26.01 -15.28 10.00
CA ALA A 249 26.60 -16.60 9.82
C ALA A 249 26.75 -17.01 8.34
N LYS A 250 25.82 -16.62 7.45
CA LYS A 250 25.95 -16.82 6.00
C LYS A 250 27.07 -15.93 5.43
N GLU A 251 27.11 -14.64 5.80
CA GLU A 251 28.11 -13.66 5.36
C GLU A 251 29.54 -14.06 5.77
N LYS A 252 29.77 -14.36 7.06
CA LYS A 252 31.08 -14.82 7.58
C LYS A 252 31.40 -16.27 7.19
N LYS A 253 30.51 -16.95 6.46
CA LYS A 253 30.59 -18.38 6.13
C LYS A 253 30.90 -19.21 7.40
N TRP A 254 30.10 -19.08 8.45
CA TRP A 254 30.16 -19.93 9.64
C TRP A 254 29.45 -21.27 9.38
N MET A 255 30.01 -22.38 9.88
CA MET A 255 29.48 -23.72 9.60
C MET A 255 28.67 -24.26 10.79
N ARG A 256 27.47 -24.78 10.56
CA ARG A 256 26.70 -25.46 11.62
C ARG A 256 27.28 -26.85 11.88
N CYS A 257 27.55 -27.17 13.15
CA CYS A 257 27.97 -28.51 13.54
C CYS A 257 26.90 -29.54 13.16
N PRO A 258 27.24 -30.64 12.47
CA PRO A 258 26.25 -31.64 12.04
C PRO A 258 25.50 -32.29 13.20
N HIS A 259 26.17 -32.45 14.35
CA HIS A 259 25.64 -33.10 15.55
C HIS A 259 24.78 -32.15 16.41
N CYS A 260 25.35 -31.04 16.89
CA CYS A 260 24.68 -30.14 17.85
C CYS A 260 24.02 -28.90 17.23
N LYS A 261 24.14 -28.68 15.91
CA LYS A 261 23.55 -27.57 15.13
C LYS A 261 23.96 -26.14 15.52
N TYR A 262 24.81 -25.95 16.52
CA TYR A 262 25.45 -24.65 16.79
C TYR A 262 26.37 -24.23 15.63
N HIS A 263 26.40 -22.93 15.33
CA HIS A 263 27.36 -22.36 14.40
C HIS A 263 28.77 -22.39 15.01
N VAL A 264 29.75 -22.70 14.17
CA VAL A 264 31.16 -22.71 14.51
C VAL A 264 31.86 -21.75 13.56
N GLU A 265 32.65 -20.85 14.13
CA GLU A 265 33.59 -20.01 13.40
C GLU A 265 34.94 -20.74 13.28
N ARG A 266 35.62 -20.55 12.15
CA ARG A 266 37.02 -20.97 11.96
C ARG A 266 37.87 -19.74 11.68
N THR A 267 38.76 -19.42 12.61
CA THR A 267 39.68 -18.27 12.53
C THR A 267 40.85 -18.52 11.58
N ASP A 268 41.49 -19.69 11.65
CA ASP A 268 42.59 -20.09 10.75
C ASP A 268 42.73 -21.62 10.69
N GLY A 269 43.58 -22.13 9.80
CA GLY A 269 44.05 -23.51 9.76
C GLY A 269 43.26 -24.44 8.84
N CYS A 270 43.36 -25.74 9.13
CA CYS A 270 42.86 -26.79 8.25
C CYS A 270 41.31 -26.89 8.22
N LEU A 271 40.78 -27.80 7.39
CA LEU A 271 39.33 -28.05 7.30
C LEU A 271 38.80 -28.99 8.39
N HIS A 272 39.67 -29.64 9.18
CA HIS A 272 39.25 -30.47 10.31
C HIS A 272 38.90 -29.58 11.50
N ILE A 273 37.67 -29.70 12.02
CA ILE A 273 37.18 -28.93 13.15
C ILE A 273 36.54 -29.85 14.19
N THR A 274 37.02 -29.76 15.43
CA THR A 274 36.40 -30.37 16.61
C THR A 274 35.43 -29.36 17.23
N CYS A 275 34.14 -29.69 17.28
CA CYS A 275 33.13 -28.84 17.91
C CYS A 275 33.25 -28.83 19.45
N ARG A 276 32.67 -27.82 20.12
CA ARG A 276 32.48 -27.81 21.59
C ARG A 276 31.71 -29.02 22.13
N CYS A 277 30.91 -29.70 21.30
CA CYS A 277 30.26 -30.97 21.64
C CYS A 277 31.13 -32.23 21.39
N ALA A 278 32.44 -32.05 21.18
CA ALA A 278 33.44 -33.07 20.82
C ALA A 278 33.19 -33.80 19.48
N PHE A 279 32.25 -33.35 18.64
CA PHE A 279 32.04 -33.91 17.30
C PHE A 279 33.05 -33.33 16.30
N GLU A 280 33.75 -34.22 15.58
CA GLU A 280 34.76 -33.88 14.58
C GLU A 280 34.16 -33.90 13.16
N PHE A 281 34.32 -32.80 12.42
CA PHE A 281 33.73 -32.63 11.11
C PHE A 281 34.58 -31.77 10.18
N CYS A 282 34.31 -31.87 8.88
CA CYS A 282 34.91 -31.03 7.85
C CYS A 282 34.18 -29.69 7.74
N TYR A 283 34.90 -28.59 7.92
CA TYR A 283 34.38 -27.23 7.79
C TYR A 283 34.04 -26.82 6.33
N GLY A 284 34.51 -27.59 5.35
CA GLY A 284 34.22 -27.37 3.94
C GLY A 284 32.87 -27.94 3.52
N CYS A 285 32.62 -29.22 3.81
CA CYS A 285 31.45 -29.97 3.34
C CYS A 285 30.43 -30.34 4.44
N GLY A 286 30.74 -30.09 5.71
CA GLY A 286 29.87 -30.48 6.85
C GLY A 286 29.79 -31.99 7.11
N ALA A 287 30.59 -32.84 6.45
CA ALA A 287 30.62 -34.27 6.73
C ALA A 287 31.40 -34.58 8.02
N GLN A 288 31.09 -35.71 8.67
CA GLN A 288 31.89 -36.24 9.79
C GLN A 288 33.33 -36.46 9.34
N TRP A 289 34.30 -36.11 10.19
CA TRP A 289 35.70 -36.36 9.90
C TRP A 289 36.04 -37.84 10.09
N THR A 290 36.65 -38.45 9.07
CA THR A 290 37.12 -39.84 9.08
C THR A 290 38.50 -39.91 8.43
N ASN A 291 39.23 -41.01 8.62
CA ASN A 291 40.60 -41.15 8.09
C ASN A 291 40.69 -41.08 6.56
N ASP A 292 39.61 -41.41 5.86
CA ASP A 292 39.51 -41.38 4.39
C ASP A 292 39.00 -40.03 3.85
N HIS A 293 38.71 -39.05 4.73
CA HIS A 293 38.15 -37.76 4.36
C HIS A 293 39.24 -36.83 3.77
N GLY A 294 39.21 -36.64 2.44
CA GLY A 294 40.14 -35.76 1.73
C GLY A 294 39.53 -35.08 0.50
N GLY A 295 40.30 -34.21 -0.15
CA GLY A 295 39.92 -33.55 -1.41
C GLY A 295 38.95 -32.37 -1.29
N CYS A 296 38.41 -32.07 -0.10
CA CYS A 296 37.59 -30.88 0.08
C CYS A 296 38.42 -29.59 -0.07
N GLN A 297 37.95 -28.71 -0.95
CA GLN A 297 38.30 -27.29 -0.97
C GLN A 297 37.09 -26.46 -0.53
N ARG A 298 37.29 -25.17 -0.31
CA ARG A 298 36.23 -24.24 0.09
C ARG A 298 36.18 -23.10 -0.90
N ASP A 299 35.03 -22.94 -1.54
CA ASP A 299 34.68 -21.77 -2.36
C ASP A 299 34.14 -20.61 -1.50
#